data_AF-A0A956GT38-F1
#
_entry.id   AF-A0A956GT38-F1
#
_cell.length_a   1.000
_cell.length_b   1.000
_cell.length_c   1.000
_cell.angle_alpha   90.00
_cell.angle_beta   90.00
_cell.angle_gamma   90.00
#
_symmetry.space_group_name_H-M   'P 1'
#
loop_
_entity.id
_entity.type
_entity.pdbx_description
1 polymer ?
#
loop_
_entity_poly.entity_id
_entity_poly.type
_entity_poly.pdbx_seq_one_letter_code
_entity_poly.pdbx_strand_id
1 'polypeptide(L)'
;MAAATAATGCTSKKEIKTAQQSVYDADFAVVYSEALAAVRELYPNLDDDPVRGVIATAWHQVQYSNDADDPRTVQQRDKAMGYDSTSGGNVFNQRQSSLNKRTFIRFDVYVSGGRPWRVRVVGKASEWEPGNAVPSELKGAAIPHWLPGRTDALVVAIYRRLKRYAKHVEGPIVEEVVEAPPDLAPYGPIPEPAARAAAGIVDAIETRDNDALRALVDDQVVWSLGAAGDADTAMAMWNADPASLATLAKTLRAGCRADGDARVTCPPAVSETPGYVGWRVTLEPRGAGWKLTAFVEGD
;
A
#
# COMPACT_ATOMS: atom_id res chain seq x y z
N MET A 1 11.11 -22.68 18.19
CA MET A 1 10.11 -21.70 17.71
C MET A 1 9.17 -21.41 18.86
N ALA A 2 9.35 -20.27 19.53
CA ALA A 2 8.45 -19.85 20.61
C ALA A 2 7.17 -19.29 19.97
N ALA A 3 6.02 -19.86 20.33
CA ALA A 3 4.71 -19.42 19.88
C ALA A 3 4.36 -18.07 20.53
N ALA A 4 4.11 -17.06 19.71
CA ALA A 4 3.57 -15.78 20.17
C ALA A 4 2.05 -15.95 20.37
N THR A 5 1.66 -16.51 21.52
CA THR A 5 0.28 -16.47 22.01
C THR A 5 -0.02 -15.01 22.35
N ALA A 6 -0.56 -14.27 21.39
CA ALA A 6 -1.00 -12.90 21.59
C ALA A 6 -2.08 -12.92 22.68
N ALA A 7 -1.70 -12.52 23.89
CA ALA A 7 -2.63 -12.30 24.98
C ALA A 7 -3.64 -11.25 24.51
N THR A 8 -4.86 -11.70 24.21
CA THR A 8 -6.04 -10.86 24.01
C THR A 8 -6.46 -10.27 25.35
N GLY A 9 -5.60 -9.46 25.95
CA GLY A 9 -6.00 -8.57 27.02
C GLY A 9 -6.99 -7.58 26.42
N CYS A 10 -8.20 -7.50 26.96
CA CYS A 10 -9.24 -6.57 26.52
C CYS A 10 -8.75 -5.12 26.64
N THR A 11 -8.10 -4.62 25.59
CA THR A 11 -7.69 -3.22 25.52
C THR A 11 -8.94 -2.38 25.33
N SER A 12 -9.17 -1.40 26.21
CA SER A 12 -10.36 -0.56 26.10
C SER A 12 -10.25 0.37 24.88
N LYS A 13 -11.36 0.60 24.17
CA LYS A 13 -11.41 1.57 23.05
C LYS A 13 -10.88 2.95 23.44
N LYS A 14 -11.10 3.34 24.71
CA LYS A 14 -10.58 4.59 25.29
C LYS A 14 -9.05 4.58 25.34
N GLU A 15 -8.44 3.50 25.83
CA GLU A 15 -6.98 3.38 25.89
C GLU A 15 -6.35 3.39 24.50
N ILE A 16 -6.95 2.71 23.52
CA ILE A 16 -6.49 2.74 22.13
C ILE A 16 -6.50 4.17 21.59
N LYS A 17 -7.62 4.88 21.76
CA LYS A 17 -7.74 6.28 21.31
C LYS A 17 -6.72 7.19 22.01
N THR A 18 -6.54 7.03 23.32
CA THR A 18 -5.53 7.79 24.08
C THR A 18 -4.12 7.50 23.57
N ALA A 19 -3.79 6.22 23.31
CA ALA A 19 -2.49 5.81 22.81
C ALA A 19 -2.19 6.40 21.42
N GLN A 20 -3.16 6.33 20.50
CA GLN A 20 -3.06 6.91 19.15
C GLN A 20 -2.90 8.45 19.17
N GLN A 21 -3.49 9.12 20.17
CA GLN A 21 -3.46 10.59 20.31
C GLN A 21 -2.32 11.11 21.21
N SER A 22 -1.45 10.24 21.71
CA SER A 22 -0.36 10.63 22.60
C SER A 22 0.87 11.06 21.82
N VAL A 23 1.47 12.18 22.26
CA VAL A 23 2.84 12.58 21.88
C VAL A 23 3.75 12.49 23.10
N TYR A 24 5.04 12.31 22.90
CA TYR A 24 5.96 11.93 23.98
C TYR A 24 7.03 13.00 24.21
N ASP A 25 6.97 13.65 25.37
CA ASP A 25 7.89 14.71 25.77
C ASP A 25 9.11 14.15 26.49
N ALA A 26 9.98 13.47 25.75
CA ALA A 26 11.25 12.92 26.23
C ALA A 26 12.33 13.05 25.15
N ASP A 27 13.57 12.71 25.49
CA ASP A 27 14.64 12.63 24.50
C ASP A 27 14.38 11.50 23.50
N PHE A 28 14.82 11.68 22.25
CA PHE A 28 14.61 10.70 21.18
C PHE A 28 15.06 9.30 21.58
N ALA A 29 16.26 9.18 22.17
CA ALA A 29 16.81 7.91 22.62
C ALA A 29 15.91 7.19 23.64
N VAL A 30 15.21 7.93 24.49
CA VAL A 30 14.27 7.37 25.46
C VAL A 30 13.01 6.88 24.76
N VAL A 31 12.42 7.69 23.88
CA VAL A 31 11.22 7.30 23.13
C VAL A 31 11.48 6.08 22.26
N TYR A 32 12.60 6.10 21.52
CA TYR A 32 13.01 5.04 20.62
C TYR A 32 13.32 3.74 21.36
N SER A 33 14.09 3.77 22.46
CA SER A 33 14.45 2.57 23.21
C SER A 33 13.25 1.89 23.88
N GLU A 34 12.28 2.66 24.40
CA GLU A 34 11.05 2.09 24.97
C GLU A 34 10.12 1.52 23.90
N ALA A 35 10.03 2.19 22.72
CA ALA A 35 9.29 1.65 21.58
C ALA A 35 9.92 0.34 21.09
N LEU A 36 11.25 0.31 20.93
CA LEU A 36 12.01 -0.87 20.55
C LEU A 36 11.85 -2.00 21.56
N ALA A 37 11.84 -1.70 22.87
CA ALA A 37 11.60 -2.68 23.91
C ALA A 37 10.19 -3.30 23.81
N ALA A 38 9.15 -2.50 23.59
CA ALA A 38 7.79 -3.00 23.36
C ALA A 38 7.69 -3.90 22.10
N VAL A 39 8.32 -3.48 21.00
CA VAL A 39 8.32 -4.27 19.76
C VAL A 39 9.06 -5.59 19.97
N ARG A 40 10.27 -5.56 20.56
CA ARG A 40 11.10 -6.75 20.79
C ARG A 40 10.45 -7.77 21.73
N GLU A 41 9.66 -7.31 22.70
CA GLU A 41 8.90 -8.18 23.61
C GLU A 41 7.84 -9.00 22.87
N LEU A 42 7.13 -8.39 21.91
CA LEU A 42 6.08 -9.06 21.14
C LEU A 42 6.62 -9.77 19.89
N TYR A 43 7.68 -9.23 19.30
CA TYR A 43 8.26 -9.64 18.02
C TYR A 43 9.79 -9.63 18.12
N PRO A 44 10.42 -10.75 18.55
CA PRO A 44 11.87 -10.79 18.82
C PRO A 44 12.76 -10.57 17.60
N ASN A 45 12.26 -10.89 16.40
CA ASN A 45 12.99 -10.73 15.15
C ASN A 45 12.60 -9.39 14.51
N LEU A 46 13.50 -8.42 14.55
CA LEU A 46 13.30 -7.08 14.00
C LEU A 46 14.60 -6.52 13.45
N ASP A 47 14.46 -5.50 12.62
CA ASP A 47 15.51 -4.63 12.09
C ASP A 47 15.24 -3.21 12.60
N ASP A 48 16.26 -2.53 13.12
CA ASP A 48 16.12 -1.22 13.74
C ASP A 48 17.10 -0.20 13.15
N ASP A 49 16.58 0.97 12.77
CA ASP A 49 17.33 2.10 12.24
C ASP A 49 17.05 3.34 13.12
N PRO A 50 17.87 3.58 14.17
CA PRO A 50 17.69 4.72 15.06
C PRO A 50 17.96 6.06 14.37
N VAL A 51 18.71 6.09 13.27
CA VAL A 51 18.98 7.33 12.52
C VAL A 51 17.72 7.80 11.80
N ARG A 52 16.96 6.86 11.24
CA ARG A 52 15.66 7.16 10.58
C ARG A 52 14.47 7.10 11.54
N GLY A 53 14.68 6.66 12.77
CA GLY A 53 13.60 6.44 13.74
C GLY A 53 12.64 5.32 13.32
N VAL A 54 13.14 4.29 12.65
CA VAL A 54 12.34 3.16 12.16
C VAL A 54 12.67 1.88 12.94
N ILE A 55 11.65 1.10 13.26
CA ILE A 55 11.77 -0.26 13.80
C ILE A 55 10.85 -1.15 12.97
N ALA A 56 11.41 -2.08 12.21
CA ALA A 56 10.68 -2.97 11.32
C ALA A 56 10.72 -4.40 11.85
N THR A 57 9.58 -5.05 12.06
CA THR A 57 9.57 -6.48 12.41
C THR A 57 9.86 -7.33 11.18
N ALA A 58 10.36 -8.55 11.39
CA ALA A 58 10.33 -9.57 10.36
C ALA A 58 8.88 -9.92 9.97
N TRP A 59 8.70 -10.66 8.87
CA TRP A 59 7.41 -11.28 8.57
C TRP A 59 7.14 -12.42 9.53
N HIS A 60 6.02 -12.35 10.24
CA HIS A 60 5.57 -13.38 11.18
C HIS A 60 4.37 -14.11 10.61
N GLN A 61 4.43 -15.44 10.53
CA GLN A 61 3.27 -16.22 10.11
C GLN A 61 2.16 -16.11 11.16
N VAL A 62 0.96 -15.73 10.73
CA VAL A 62 -0.23 -15.71 11.59
C VAL A 62 -0.77 -17.13 11.67
N GLN A 63 -0.70 -17.72 12.86
CA GLN A 63 -1.38 -18.98 13.15
C GLN A 63 -2.80 -18.65 13.61
N TYR A 64 -3.80 -19.18 12.91
CA TYR A 64 -5.17 -19.17 13.41
C TYR A 64 -5.30 -20.30 14.42
N SER A 65 -5.61 -19.95 15.68
CA SER A 65 -5.67 -20.90 16.78
C SER A 65 -6.83 -21.90 16.64
N ASN A 66 -7.78 -21.65 15.74
CA ASN A 66 -8.84 -22.55 15.35
C ASN A 66 -9.21 -22.28 13.88
N ASP A 67 -9.42 -23.34 13.09
CA ASP A 67 -9.92 -23.28 11.70
C ASP A 67 -11.32 -22.63 11.55
N ALA A 68 -11.88 -22.08 12.63
CA ALA A 68 -13.17 -21.38 12.68
C ALA A 68 -13.05 -19.87 12.42
N ASP A 69 -11.86 -19.27 12.57
CA ASP A 69 -11.66 -17.82 12.42
C ASP A 69 -11.25 -17.39 11.00
N ASP A 70 -11.03 -18.34 10.08
CA ASP A 70 -10.91 -18.04 8.65
C ASP A 70 -12.31 -18.14 8.00
N PRO A 71 -12.91 -17.01 7.56
CA PRO A 71 -14.24 -17.04 6.93
C PRO A 71 -14.25 -17.89 5.64
N ARG A 72 -13.09 -18.15 5.02
CA ARG A 72 -12.97 -19.01 3.84
C ARG A 72 -12.96 -20.50 4.20
N THR A 73 -12.43 -20.88 5.37
CA THR A 73 -12.47 -22.28 5.81
C THR A 73 -13.87 -22.68 6.25
N VAL A 74 -14.66 -21.78 6.86
CA VAL A 74 -16.06 -22.07 7.23
C VAL A 74 -16.91 -22.39 5.99
N GLN A 75 -16.84 -21.56 4.93
CA GLN A 75 -17.53 -21.84 3.67
C GLN A 75 -17.07 -23.15 3.00
N GLN A 76 -15.79 -23.50 3.12
CA GLN A 76 -15.28 -24.78 2.60
C GLN A 76 -15.71 -25.96 3.47
N ARG A 77 -15.82 -25.79 4.78
CA ARG A 77 -16.26 -26.82 5.72
C ARG A 77 -17.75 -27.11 5.56
N ASP A 78 -18.57 -26.08 5.36
CA ASP A 78 -20.01 -26.24 5.08
C ASP A 78 -20.26 -26.97 3.74
N LYS A 79 -19.42 -26.70 2.73
CA LYS A 79 -19.41 -27.46 1.47
C LYS A 79 -18.91 -28.90 1.64
N ALA A 80 -17.88 -29.12 2.46
CA ALA A 80 -17.36 -30.47 2.74
C ALA A 80 -18.29 -31.31 3.61
N MET A 81 -19.10 -30.69 4.47
CA MET A 81 -20.14 -31.34 5.28
C MET A 81 -21.46 -31.54 4.53
N GLY A 82 -21.52 -31.24 3.23
CA GLY A 82 -22.66 -31.56 2.37
C GLY A 82 -23.90 -30.69 2.62
N TYR A 83 -23.74 -29.50 3.21
CA TYR A 83 -24.86 -28.58 3.49
C TYR A 83 -25.29 -27.74 2.28
N ASP A 84 -24.80 -28.05 1.07
CA ASP A 84 -25.32 -27.49 -0.19
C ASP A 84 -26.40 -28.42 -0.74
N SER A 85 -27.66 -27.97 -0.70
CA SER A 85 -28.84 -28.74 -1.08
C SER A 85 -29.05 -28.87 -2.60
N THR A 86 -28.01 -28.64 -3.41
CA THR A 86 -28.06 -28.78 -4.86
C THR A 86 -27.23 -29.98 -5.33
N SER A 87 -27.96 -31.08 -5.53
CA SER A 87 -27.68 -32.27 -6.35
C SER A 87 -26.27 -32.45 -6.97
N GLY A 88 -25.57 -33.52 -6.57
CA GLY A 88 -24.88 -34.47 -7.45
C GLY A 88 -23.67 -33.97 -8.25
N GLY A 89 -22.44 -34.19 -7.74
CA GLY A 89 -21.22 -34.01 -8.52
C GLY A 89 -19.96 -34.61 -7.89
N ASN A 90 -19.34 -35.56 -8.59
CA ASN A 90 -17.98 -36.14 -8.46
C ASN A 90 -17.06 -35.65 -7.31
N VAL A 91 -16.81 -36.56 -6.36
CA VAL A 91 -15.92 -36.39 -5.19
C VAL A 91 -14.41 -36.50 -5.53
N PHE A 92 -14.04 -36.91 -6.75
CA PHE A 92 -12.63 -37.21 -7.11
C PHE A 92 -11.81 -36.07 -7.74
N ASN A 93 -12.38 -34.86 -7.88
CA ASN A 93 -11.71 -33.73 -8.56
C ASN A 93 -11.60 -32.46 -7.69
N GLN A 94 -11.66 -32.61 -6.36
CA GLN A 94 -11.39 -31.50 -5.46
C GLN A 94 -9.88 -31.21 -5.47
N ARG A 95 -9.50 -30.19 -6.26
CA ARG A 95 -8.17 -29.60 -6.31
C ARG A 95 -7.65 -29.40 -4.89
N GLN A 96 -6.55 -30.05 -4.56
CA GLN A 96 -5.74 -29.78 -3.37
C GLN A 96 -5.10 -28.36 -3.37
N SER A 97 -5.54 -27.43 -4.24
CA SER A 97 -4.96 -26.08 -4.35
C SER A 97 -5.34 -25.15 -3.19
N SER A 98 -6.18 -25.59 -2.26
CA SER A 98 -6.37 -24.94 -0.95
C SER A 98 -5.39 -25.45 0.11
N LEU A 99 -4.31 -26.16 -0.28
CA LEU A 99 -3.14 -26.43 0.57
C LEU A 99 -2.53 -25.10 1.07
N ASN A 100 -3.16 -24.60 2.13
CA ASN A 100 -2.75 -23.63 3.13
C ASN A 100 -2.10 -22.35 2.60
N LYS A 101 -2.93 -21.42 2.10
CA LYS A 101 -2.59 -19.99 2.04
C LYS A 101 -2.03 -19.58 3.40
N ARG A 102 -0.78 -19.10 3.43
CA ARG A 102 -0.15 -18.65 4.68
C ARG A 102 -0.25 -17.14 4.74
N THR A 103 -0.88 -16.62 5.78
CA THR A 103 -0.89 -15.19 6.06
C THR A 103 0.29 -14.83 6.94
N PHE A 104 0.91 -13.70 6.64
CA PHE A 104 1.98 -13.11 7.44
C PHE A 104 1.62 -11.69 7.85
N ILE A 105 2.21 -11.25 8.94
CA ILE A 105 2.10 -9.91 9.47
C ILE A 105 3.47 -9.31 9.70
N ARG A 106 3.59 -8.01 9.46
CA ARG A 106 4.76 -7.20 9.79
C ARG A 106 4.31 -5.87 10.37
N PHE A 107 5.10 -5.27 11.25
CA PHE A 107 4.90 -3.93 11.75
C PHE A 107 6.11 -3.06 11.43
N ASP A 108 5.84 -1.86 10.94
CA ASP A 108 6.83 -0.79 10.83
C ASP A 108 6.46 0.30 11.84
N VAL A 109 7.31 0.52 12.83
CA VAL A 109 7.15 1.55 13.87
C VAL A 109 8.04 2.73 13.54
N TYR A 110 7.48 3.94 13.60
CA TYR A 110 8.15 5.19 13.25
C TYR A 110 8.14 6.14 14.45
N VAL A 111 9.30 6.72 14.78
CA VAL A 111 9.47 7.78 15.78
C VAL A 111 9.88 9.06 15.05
N SER A 112 8.98 10.03 14.94
CA SER A 112 9.18 11.24 14.11
C SER A 112 8.59 12.51 14.74
N GLY A 113 8.80 13.66 14.09
CA GLY A 113 8.17 14.94 14.44
C GLY A 113 8.91 15.84 15.44
N GLY A 114 10.11 15.47 15.89
CA GLY A 114 10.85 16.22 16.91
C GLY A 114 10.19 16.12 18.29
N ARG A 115 10.68 16.85 19.29
CA ARG A 115 10.09 16.86 20.65
C ARG A 115 8.90 17.82 20.70
N PRO A 116 7.67 17.40 21.10
CA PRO A 116 7.31 16.06 21.57
C PRO A 116 7.16 15.05 20.43
N TRP A 117 7.77 13.88 20.60
CA TRP A 117 7.87 12.83 19.57
C TRP A 117 6.54 12.15 19.32
N ARG A 118 6.33 11.74 18.08
CA ARG A 118 5.19 10.92 17.67
C ARG A 118 5.66 9.51 17.41
N VAL A 119 4.91 8.52 17.89
CA VAL A 119 5.14 7.11 17.58
C VAL A 119 3.98 6.60 16.75
N ARG A 120 4.26 6.13 15.54
CA ARG A 120 3.28 5.57 14.61
C ARG A 120 3.59 4.10 14.39
N VAL A 121 2.55 3.27 14.28
CA VAL A 121 2.68 1.85 13.99
C VAL A 121 1.89 1.54 12.72
N VAL A 122 2.56 1.02 11.70
CA VAL A 122 1.94 0.57 10.45
C VAL A 122 1.96 -0.95 10.44
N GLY A 123 0.78 -1.56 10.50
CA GLY A 123 0.64 -3.00 10.26
C GLY A 123 0.55 -3.30 8.77
N LYS A 124 1.27 -4.30 8.32
CA LYS A 124 1.21 -4.86 6.96
C LYS A 124 0.82 -6.33 7.03
N ALA A 125 -0.01 -6.76 6.08
CA ALA A 125 -0.36 -8.16 5.91
C ALA A 125 0.13 -8.65 4.55
N SER A 126 0.61 -9.88 4.47
CA SER A 126 0.89 -10.54 3.19
C SER A 126 0.34 -11.95 3.17
N GLU A 127 0.11 -12.44 1.96
CA GLU A 127 -0.34 -13.81 1.70
C GLU A 127 0.72 -14.51 0.85
N TRP A 128 1.03 -15.75 1.21
CA TRP A 128 1.89 -16.62 0.43
C TRP A 128 1.10 -17.84 -0.05
N GLU A 129 1.18 -18.08 -1.35
CA GLU A 129 0.61 -19.25 -2.00
C GLU A 129 1.73 -20.21 -2.42
N PRO A 130 1.56 -21.53 -2.28
CA PRO A 130 2.50 -22.50 -2.82
C PRO A 130 2.73 -22.29 -4.31
N GLY A 131 3.99 -22.03 -4.70
CA GLY A 131 4.37 -21.70 -6.07
C GLY A 131 4.89 -20.27 -6.23
N ASN A 132 4.55 -19.35 -5.32
CA ASN A 132 5.12 -18.01 -5.31
C ASN A 132 6.49 -17.98 -4.63
N ALA A 133 7.46 -17.28 -5.23
CA ALA A 133 8.81 -17.13 -4.67
C ALA A 133 8.83 -16.24 -3.41
N VAL A 134 7.89 -15.30 -3.29
CA VAL A 134 7.79 -14.34 -2.19
C VAL A 134 6.33 -14.12 -1.78
N PRO A 135 6.03 -13.77 -0.51
CA PRO A 135 4.70 -13.34 -0.10
C PRO A 135 4.26 -12.07 -0.83
N SER A 136 2.98 -11.98 -1.18
CA SER A 136 2.38 -10.79 -1.79
C SER A 136 1.66 -9.95 -0.73
N GLU A 137 1.98 -8.66 -0.66
CA GLU A 137 1.36 -7.74 0.29
C GLU A 137 -0.13 -7.51 -0.04
N LEU A 138 -0.98 -7.57 0.98
CA LEU A 138 -2.42 -7.37 0.87
C LEU A 138 -2.75 -5.89 1.04
N LYS A 139 -3.50 -5.32 0.08
CA LYS A 139 -3.90 -3.90 0.07
C LYS A 139 -5.42 -3.74 -0.06
N GLY A 140 -5.94 -2.59 0.35
CA GLY A 140 -7.35 -2.23 0.20
C GLY A 140 -8.32 -3.25 0.84
N ALA A 141 -9.32 -3.69 0.08
CA ALA A 141 -10.32 -4.66 0.54
C ALA A 141 -9.76 -6.05 0.88
N ALA A 142 -8.51 -6.36 0.49
CA ALA A 142 -7.85 -7.61 0.83
C ALA A 142 -7.16 -7.59 2.21
N ILE A 143 -7.12 -6.42 2.89
CA ILE A 143 -6.54 -6.31 4.22
C ILE A 143 -7.36 -7.13 5.22
N PRO A 144 -6.75 -8.08 5.97
CA PRO A 144 -7.48 -8.89 6.93
C PRO A 144 -8.04 -8.08 8.10
N HIS A 145 -9.25 -8.42 8.54
CA HIS A 145 -9.94 -7.75 9.64
C HIS A 145 -9.20 -7.81 10.99
N TRP A 146 -8.29 -8.78 11.18
CA TRP A 146 -7.47 -8.90 12.39
C TRP A 146 -6.28 -7.93 12.42
N LEU A 147 -5.88 -7.35 11.27
CA LEU A 147 -4.69 -6.50 11.19
C LEU A 147 -4.83 -5.24 12.05
N PRO A 148 -5.93 -4.46 11.98
CA PRO A 148 -6.11 -3.29 12.82
C PRO A 148 -6.02 -3.61 14.32
N GLY A 149 -6.65 -4.70 14.78
CA GLY A 149 -6.62 -5.08 16.20
C GLY A 149 -5.22 -5.42 16.72
N ARG A 150 -4.37 -6.04 15.89
CA ARG A 150 -2.97 -6.32 16.27
C ARG A 150 -2.09 -5.06 16.23
N THR A 151 -2.35 -4.15 15.27
CA THR A 151 -1.71 -2.84 15.22
C THR A 151 -2.04 -2.03 16.48
N ASP A 152 -3.32 -1.97 16.86
CA ASP A 152 -3.77 -1.27 18.06
C ASP A 152 -3.16 -1.86 19.34
N ALA A 153 -3.03 -3.19 19.40
CA ALA A 153 -2.37 -3.86 20.52
C ALA A 153 -0.89 -3.42 20.67
N LEU A 154 -0.17 -3.32 19.55
CA LEU A 154 1.23 -2.86 19.55
C LEU A 154 1.33 -1.37 19.91
N VAL A 155 0.45 -0.52 19.37
CA VAL A 155 0.35 0.91 19.74
C VAL A 155 0.17 1.07 21.25
N VAL A 156 -0.74 0.31 21.84
CA VAL A 156 -1.00 0.37 23.29
C VAL A 156 0.18 -0.19 24.09
N ALA A 157 0.84 -1.25 23.63
CA ALA A 157 2.04 -1.78 24.30
C ALA A 157 3.14 -0.71 24.38
N ILE A 158 3.38 0.03 23.28
CA ILE A 158 4.33 1.14 23.25
C ILE A 158 3.87 2.28 24.15
N TYR A 159 2.60 2.68 24.06
CA TYR A 159 2.04 3.73 24.92
C TYR A 159 2.17 3.41 26.41
N ARG A 160 1.93 2.17 26.84
CA ARG A 160 2.04 1.78 28.25
C ARG A 160 3.45 2.00 28.81
N ARG A 161 4.48 1.73 28.01
CA ARG A 161 5.88 2.01 28.37
C ARG A 161 6.19 3.50 28.42
N LEU A 162 5.67 4.24 27.45
CA LEU A 162 5.89 5.68 27.31
C LEU A 162 4.92 6.55 28.10
N LYS A 163 3.98 5.96 28.85
CA LYS A 163 2.85 6.65 29.49
C LYS A 163 3.29 7.82 30.39
N ARG A 164 4.44 7.69 31.06
CA ARG A 164 5.00 8.74 31.92
C ARG A 164 5.47 9.99 31.16
N TYR A 165 5.71 9.86 29.85
CA TYR A 165 6.12 10.95 28.95
C TYR A 165 4.98 11.46 28.07
N ALA A 166 3.81 10.82 28.12
CA ALA A 166 2.71 11.09 27.22
C ALA A 166 2.04 12.44 27.54
N LYS A 167 1.94 13.30 26.53
CA LYS A 167 1.07 14.49 26.50
C LYS A 167 -0.11 14.22 25.58
N HIS A 168 -1.29 14.60 26.02
CA HIS A 168 -2.48 14.52 25.20
C HIS A 168 -2.54 15.73 24.27
N VAL A 169 -2.69 15.49 22.96
CA VAL A 169 -2.95 16.56 21.99
C VAL A 169 -4.42 16.45 21.57
N GLU A 170 -5.20 17.47 21.89
CA GLU A 170 -6.58 17.57 21.43
C GLU A 170 -6.60 18.03 19.97
N GLY A 171 -7.18 17.22 19.09
CA GLY A 171 -7.39 17.55 17.68
C GLY A 171 -7.26 16.33 16.77
N PRO A 172 -7.85 16.38 15.55
CA PRO A 172 -7.51 15.41 14.52
C PRO A 172 -6.03 15.55 14.24
N ILE A 173 -5.30 14.46 14.45
CA ILE A 173 -3.90 14.36 14.02
C ILE A 173 -3.98 14.32 12.49
N VAL A 174 -3.81 15.48 11.86
CA VAL A 174 -3.60 15.55 10.41
C VAL A 174 -2.20 14.99 10.20
N GLU A 175 -2.14 13.67 10.02
CA GLU A 175 -0.92 12.95 9.69
C GLU A 175 -0.46 13.43 8.31
N GLU A 176 0.57 14.27 8.28
CA GLU A 176 1.42 14.31 7.11
C GLU A 176 2.16 12.98 7.09
N VAL A 177 1.59 11.99 6.39
CA VAL A 177 2.29 10.78 6.04
C VAL A 177 3.50 11.26 5.24
N VAL A 178 4.66 11.35 5.90
CA VAL A 178 5.94 11.52 5.21
C VAL A 178 6.20 10.18 4.53
N GLU A 179 5.45 9.96 3.45
CA GLU A 179 5.70 8.89 2.52
C GLU A 179 7.13 9.09 2.03
N ALA A 180 7.93 8.02 2.03
CA ALA A 180 9.27 8.09 1.51
C ALA A 180 9.17 8.70 0.10
N PRO A 181 10.06 9.65 -0.28
CA PRO A 181 10.02 10.24 -1.61
C PRO A 181 9.95 9.11 -2.64
N PRO A 182 9.01 9.16 -3.60
CA PRO A 182 8.84 8.09 -4.56
C PRO A 182 10.17 7.84 -5.29
N ASP A 183 10.49 6.57 -5.56
CA ASP A 183 11.64 6.25 -6.39
C ASP A 183 11.37 6.72 -7.83
N LEU A 184 12.11 7.74 -8.25
CA LEU A 184 11.95 8.37 -9.56
C LEU A 184 12.88 7.76 -10.62
N ALA A 185 13.87 6.94 -10.22
CA ALA A 185 14.82 6.33 -11.14
C ALA A 185 14.18 5.52 -12.29
N PRO A 186 13.06 4.78 -12.08
CA PRO A 186 12.42 4.01 -13.15
C PRO A 186 11.92 4.84 -14.34
N TYR A 187 11.68 6.14 -14.17
CA TYR A 187 11.11 7.00 -15.22
C TYR A 187 12.16 7.60 -16.15
N GLY A 188 13.45 7.34 -15.92
CA GLY A 188 14.55 7.84 -16.75
C GLY A 188 14.92 9.31 -16.47
N PRO A 189 15.82 9.89 -17.28
CA PRO A 189 16.37 11.23 -17.05
C PRO A 189 15.39 12.33 -17.54
N ILE A 190 14.28 12.47 -16.84
CA ILE A 190 13.27 13.52 -17.09
C ILE A 190 13.25 14.54 -15.94
N PRO A 191 12.68 15.75 -16.12
CA PRO A 191 12.54 16.71 -15.04
C PRO A 191 11.85 16.10 -13.81
N GLU A 192 12.39 16.36 -12.61
CA GLU A 192 11.87 15.79 -11.36
C GLU A 192 10.36 16.00 -11.18
N PRO A 193 9.77 17.17 -11.48
CA PRO A 193 8.32 17.36 -11.37
C PRO A 193 7.52 16.46 -12.33
N ALA A 194 8.05 16.15 -13.52
CA ALA A 194 7.42 15.24 -14.47
C ALA A 194 7.50 13.78 -13.99
N ALA A 195 8.65 13.38 -13.42
CA ALA A 195 8.81 12.05 -12.82
C ALA A 195 7.85 11.85 -11.62
N ARG A 196 7.66 12.89 -10.79
CA ARG A 196 6.67 12.86 -9.70
C ARG A 196 5.24 12.71 -10.23
N ALA A 197 4.88 13.40 -11.31
CA ALA A 197 3.57 13.23 -11.94
C ALA A 197 3.38 11.81 -12.51
N ALA A 198 4.39 11.26 -13.19
CA ALA A 198 4.38 9.88 -13.68
C ALA A 198 4.22 8.85 -12.54
N ALA A 199 4.95 9.05 -11.45
CA ALA A 199 4.83 8.24 -10.24
C ALA A 199 3.43 8.33 -9.62
N GLY A 200 2.90 9.54 -9.47
CA GLY A 200 1.55 9.77 -8.95
C GLY A 200 0.46 9.12 -9.82
N ILE A 201 0.59 9.15 -11.14
CA ILE A 201 -0.37 8.47 -12.05
C ILE A 201 -0.33 6.96 -11.83
N VAL A 202 0.88 6.38 -11.77
CA VAL A 202 1.05 4.95 -11.53
C VAL A 202 0.49 4.54 -10.16
N ASP A 203 0.79 5.30 -9.11
CA ASP A 203 0.30 5.02 -7.76
C ASP A 203 -1.24 5.14 -7.67
N ALA A 204 -1.82 6.19 -8.26
CA ALA A 204 -3.27 6.36 -8.32
C ALA A 204 -3.96 5.18 -9.06
N ILE A 205 -3.35 4.66 -10.12
CA ILE A 205 -3.85 3.47 -10.83
C ILE A 205 -3.79 2.22 -9.93
N GLU A 206 -2.68 2.01 -9.21
CA GLU A 206 -2.49 0.81 -8.38
C GLU A 206 -3.36 0.80 -7.12
N THR A 207 -3.59 1.98 -6.55
CA THR A 207 -4.47 2.20 -5.40
C THR A 207 -5.93 2.35 -5.79
N ARG A 208 -6.23 2.46 -7.10
CA ARG A 208 -7.56 2.76 -7.65
C ARG A 208 -8.14 4.08 -7.13
N ASP A 209 -7.28 5.06 -6.91
CA ASP A 209 -7.65 6.42 -6.52
C ASP A 209 -7.96 7.25 -7.78
N ASN A 210 -9.23 7.20 -8.18
CA ASN A 210 -9.69 7.88 -9.39
C ASN A 210 -9.65 9.41 -9.26
N ASP A 211 -9.78 9.94 -8.04
CA ASP A 211 -9.75 11.38 -7.79
C ASP A 211 -8.31 11.90 -7.91
N ALA A 212 -7.35 11.17 -7.33
CA ALA A 212 -5.93 11.48 -7.50
C ALA A 212 -5.49 11.35 -8.96
N LEU A 213 -5.93 10.31 -9.66
CA LEU A 213 -5.63 10.14 -11.09
C LEU A 213 -6.22 11.30 -11.92
N ARG A 214 -7.49 11.66 -11.71
CA ARG A 214 -8.14 12.77 -12.41
C ARG A 214 -7.40 14.10 -12.19
N ALA A 215 -6.90 14.33 -10.98
CA ALA A 215 -6.10 15.51 -10.66
C ALA A 215 -4.76 15.56 -11.40
N LEU A 216 -4.31 14.46 -12.03
CA LEU A 216 -3.07 14.40 -12.82
C LEU A 216 -3.32 14.38 -14.33
N VAL A 217 -4.58 14.31 -14.77
CA VAL A 217 -4.98 14.32 -16.17
C VAL A 217 -5.36 15.73 -16.60
N ASP A 218 -4.88 16.17 -17.76
CA ASP A 218 -5.25 17.46 -18.36
C ASP A 218 -6.70 17.44 -18.82
N ASP A 219 -7.43 18.54 -18.62
CA ASP A 219 -8.85 18.62 -18.97
C ASP A 219 -9.11 18.37 -20.46
N GLN A 220 -8.13 18.61 -21.34
CA GLN A 220 -8.20 18.39 -22.79
C GLN A 220 -7.34 17.19 -23.24
N VAL A 221 -7.22 16.16 -22.40
CA VAL A 221 -6.45 14.96 -22.71
C VAL A 221 -6.85 14.32 -24.04
N VAL A 222 -5.85 13.98 -24.85
CA VAL A 222 -6.02 13.24 -26.11
C VAL A 222 -5.83 11.74 -25.86
N TRP A 223 -6.75 10.91 -26.35
CA TRP A 223 -6.69 9.47 -26.12
C TRP A 223 -7.32 8.67 -27.27
N SER A 224 -6.83 7.45 -27.51
CA SER A 224 -7.03 6.74 -28.80
C SER A 224 -8.45 6.27 -29.13
N LEU A 225 -9.41 6.30 -28.20
CA LEU A 225 -10.78 5.83 -28.47
C LEU A 225 -11.71 6.93 -29.00
N GLY A 226 -11.15 8.09 -29.39
CA GLY A 226 -11.73 8.95 -30.43
C GLY A 226 -12.98 9.77 -30.07
N ALA A 227 -13.35 9.91 -28.80
CA ALA A 227 -14.40 10.86 -28.41
C ALA A 227 -13.84 12.25 -28.16
N ALA A 228 -14.64 13.30 -28.41
CA ALA A 228 -14.30 14.69 -28.10
C ALA A 228 -13.81 14.79 -26.65
N GLY A 229 -12.54 15.17 -26.52
CA GLY A 229 -11.71 14.90 -25.36
C GLY A 229 -11.96 15.87 -24.23
N ASP A 230 -12.66 15.39 -23.21
CA ASP A 230 -12.49 15.88 -21.86
C ASP A 230 -11.97 14.76 -20.95
N ALA A 231 -11.27 15.18 -19.91
CA ALA A 231 -10.70 14.25 -18.93
C ALA A 231 -11.74 13.37 -18.25
N ASP A 232 -12.96 13.85 -18.02
CA ASP A 232 -13.99 13.10 -17.31
C ASP A 232 -14.49 11.92 -18.16
N THR A 233 -14.64 12.13 -19.47
CA THR A 233 -14.98 11.08 -20.43
C THR A 233 -13.87 10.05 -20.56
N ALA A 234 -12.61 10.49 -20.64
CA ALA A 234 -11.46 9.58 -20.66
C ALA A 234 -11.40 8.73 -19.40
N MET A 235 -11.57 9.36 -18.22
CA MET A 235 -11.59 8.69 -16.93
C MET A 235 -12.73 7.68 -16.80
N ALA A 236 -13.94 8.04 -17.26
CA ALA A 236 -15.08 7.13 -17.25
C ALA A 236 -14.80 5.87 -18.09
N MET A 237 -14.15 6.02 -19.24
CA MET A 237 -13.84 4.90 -20.13
C MET A 237 -12.67 4.05 -19.63
N TRP A 238 -11.61 4.66 -19.09
CA TRP A 238 -10.52 3.92 -18.46
C TRP A 238 -10.98 3.17 -17.20
N ASN A 239 -11.91 3.74 -16.43
CA ASN A 239 -12.48 3.04 -15.28
C ASN A 239 -13.38 1.86 -15.67
N ALA A 240 -14.02 1.93 -16.84
CA ALA A 240 -14.79 0.83 -17.40
C ALA A 240 -13.90 -0.29 -17.97
N ASP A 241 -12.66 0.03 -18.36
CA ASP A 241 -11.67 -0.93 -18.88
C ASP A 241 -10.35 -0.91 -18.08
N PRO A 242 -10.20 -1.79 -17.07
CA PRO A 242 -8.97 -1.92 -16.30
C PRO A 242 -7.71 -2.24 -17.14
N ALA A 243 -7.87 -2.81 -18.34
CA ALA A 243 -6.73 -3.12 -19.21
C ALA A 243 -6.08 -1.85 -19.78
N SER A 244 -6.89 -0.81 -20.05
CA SER A 244 -6.41 0.50 -20.47
C SER A 244 -5.53 1.16 -19.39
N LEU A 245 -5.97 1.15 -18.13
CA LEU A 245 -5.17 1.67 -17.00
C LEU A 245 -3.89 0.86 -16.75
N ALA A 246 -3.96 -0.46 -16.86
CA ALA A 246 -2.77 -1.31 -16.78
C ALA A 246 -1.76 -1.00 -17.89
N THR A 247 -2.25 -0.71 -19.10
CA THR A 247 -1.43 -0.32 -20.25
C THR A 247 -0.80 1.06 -20.06
N LEU A 248 -1.55 2.03 -19.52
CA LEU A 248 -1.04 3.34 -19.15
C LEU A 248 0.12 3.23 -18.14
N ALA A 249 -0.10 2.51 -17.03
CA ALA A 249 0.94 2.30 -16.02
C ALA A 249 2.16 1.57 -16.58
N LYS A 250 1.96 0.55 -17.43
CA LYS A 250 3.05 -0.16 -18.12
C LYS A 250 3.85 0.77 -19.03
N THR A 251 3.18 1.67 -19.76
CA THR A 251 3.81 2.61 -20.69
C THR A 251 4.69 3.62 -19.95
N LEU A 252 4.24 4.13 -18.81
CA LEU A 252 5.04 5.02 -17.95
C LEU A 252 6.27 4.30 -17.35
N ARG A 253 6.12 3.04 -16.96
CA ARG A 253 7.19 2.20 -16.38
C ARG A 253 8.25 1.74 -17.38
N ALA A 254 7.98 1.84 -18.68
CA ALA A 254 8.96 1.57 -19.72
C ALA A 254 10.06 2.66 -19.79
N GLY A 255 10.01 3.65 -18.90
CA GLY A 255 10.88 4.82 -18.89
C GLY A 255 10.28 5.93 -19.74
N CYS A 256 10.82 7.13 -19.59
CA CYS A 256 10.40 8.30 -20.33
C CYS A 256 11.62 9.07 -20.81
N ARG A 257 11.41 9.91 -21.82
CA ARG A 257 12.42 10.83 -22.33
C ARG A 257 11.85 12.23 -22.43
N ALA A 258 12.65 13.20 -22.00
CA ALA A 258 12.33 14.60 -22.15
C ALA A 258 12.61 15.04 -23.61
N ASP A 259 11.64 15.74 -24.18
CA ASP A 259 11.78 16.49 -25.42
C ASP A 259 11.86 17.97 -25.05
N GLY A 260 13.05 18.38 -24.62
CA GLY A 260 13.28 19.68 -23.96
C GLY A 260 12.61 19.79 -22.58
N ASP A 261 12.39 21.02 -22.12
CA ASP A 261 11.82 21.30 -20.79
C ASP A 261 10.29 21.28 -20.76
N ALA A 262 9.64 21.22 -21.93
CA ALA A 262 8.21 21.45 -22.08
C ALA A 262 7.40 20.17 -22.32
N ARG A 263 8.06 19.02 -22.53
CA ARG A 263 7.38 17.78 -22.90
C ARG A 263 8.18 16.57 -22.49
N VAL A 264 7.48 15.55 -22.00
CA VAL A 264 8.03 14.23 -21.72
C VAL A 264 7.18 13.19 -22.43
N THR A 265 7.82 12.24 -23.09
CA THR A 265 7.17 11.14 -23.80
C THR A 265 7.65 9.79 -23.30
N CYS A 266 6.72 8.86 -23.10
CA CYS A 266 6.98 7.51 -22.61
C CYS A 266 6.35 6.49 -23.58
N PRO A 267 7.04 5.42 -24.02
CA PRO A 267 8.46 5.13 -23.78
C PRO A 267 9.42 5.98 -24.63
N PRO A 268 10.75 5.98 -24.35
CA PRO A 268 11.76 6.65 -25.18
C PRO A 268 11.78 6.12 -26.62
N ALA A 269 11.38 4.85 -26.82
CA ALA A 269 11.29 4.21 -28.13
C ALA A 269 10.43 5.00 -29.13
N VAL A 270 9.47 5.80 -28.66
CA VAL A 270 8.62 6.65 -29.50
C VAL A 270 9.44 7.67 -30.31
N SER A 271 10.49 8.24 -29.72
CA SER A 271 11.36 9.22 -30.39
C SER A 271 12.62 8.59 -30.99
N GLU A 272 13.03 7.41 -30.51
CA GLU A 272 14.25 6.74 -30.95
C GLU A 272 14.04 5.78 -32.12
N THR A 273 12.81 5.27 -32.31
CA THR A 273 12.50 4.26 -33.33
C THR A 273 11.57 4.84 -34.40
N PRO A 274 12.05 5.07 -35.63
CA PRO A 274 11.19 5.48 -36.74
C PRO A 274 10.07 4.46 -36.97
N GLY A 275 8.82 4.92 -37.02
CA GLY A 275 7.66 4.05 -37.24
C GLY A 275 7.23 3.24 -36.01
N TYR A 276 7.52 3.72 -34.80
CA TYR A 276 7.06 3.09 -33.57
C TYR A 276 5.54 2.88 -33.56
N VAL A 277 5.13 1.61 -33.49
CA VAL A 277 3.73 1.18 -33.36
C VAL A 277 3.51 0.66 -31.94
N GLY A 278 2.87 1.45 -31.10
CA GLY A 278 2.60 1.09 -29.72
C GLY A 278 2.01 2.23 -28.91
N TRP A 279 1.73 1.96 -27.64
CA TRP A 279 1.21 2.96 -26.72
C TRP A 279 2.27 4.00 -26.39
N ARG A 280 1.85 5.27 -26.36
CA ARG A 280 2.64 6.43 -25.96
C ARG A 280 1.85 7.28 -24.97
N VAL A 281 2.56 7.79 -23.97
CA VAL A 281 2.05 8.75 -22.99
C VAL A 281 2.83 10.04 -23.14
N THR A 282 2.13 11.18 -23.10
CA THR A 282 2.74 12.50 -23.09
C THR A 282 2.39 13.22 -21.79
N LEU A 283 3.40 13.78 -21.15
CA LEU A 283 3.27 14.68 -20.01
C LEU A 283 3.77 16.07 -20.42
N GLU A 284 3.05 17.11 -20.03
CA GLU A 284 3.44 18.51 -20.25
C GLU A 284 3.13 19.36 -19.02
N PRO A 285 3.83 20.49 -18.82
CA PRO A 285 3.48 21.45 -17.78
C PRO A 285 2.17 22.16 -18.11
N ARG A 286 1.31 22.30 -17.10
CA ARG A 286 -0.01 22.95 -17.13
C ARG A 286 -0.22 23.72 -15.83
N GLY A 287 -0.18 25.03 -15.93
CA GLY A 287 -0.26 25.91 -14.75
C GLY A 287 0.87 25.58 -13.76
N ALA A 288 0.49 25.12 -12.56
CA ALA A 288 1.42 24.85 -11.47
C ALA A 288 2.03 23.43 -11.44
N GLY A 289 1.66 22.54 -12.37
CA GLY A 289 2.11 21.14 -12.32
C GLY A 289 2.22 20.47 -13.69
N TRP A 290 2.77 19.26 -13.70
CA TRP A 290 2.80 18.41 -14.89
C TRP A 290 1.52 17.58 -14.96
N LYS A 291 0.96 17.44 -16.16
CA LYS A 291 -0.28 16.69 -16.41
C LYS A 291 -0.10 15.71 -17.56
N LEU A 292 -0.86 14.63 -17.52
CA LEU A 292 -1.05 13.73 -18.65
C LEU A 292 -1.90 14.42 -19.71
N THR A 293 -1.30 14.70 -20.86
CA THR A 293 -1.96 15.40 -21.97
C THR A 293 -2.30 14.47 -23.12
N ALA A 294 -1.64 13.33 -23.24
CA ALA A 294 -2.01 12.30 -24.20
C ALA A 294 -1.74 10.89 -23.69
N PHE A 295 -2.65 9.96 -24.01
CA PHE A 295 -2.45 8.52 -23.89
C PHE A 295 -3.04 7.83 -25.13
N VAL A 296 -2.17 7.56 -26.10
CA VAL A 296 -2.58 7.08 -27.42
C VAL A 296 -1.77 5.86 -27.86
N GLU A 297 -2.42 4.94 -28.54
CA GLU A 297 -1.81 3.89 -29.35
C GLU A 297 -1.43 4.48 -30.72
N GLY A 298 -0.24 4.12 -31.22
CA GLY A 298 0.36 4.69 -32.42
C GLY A 298 -0.53 4.70 -33.67
N ASP A 299 -0.23 5.67 -34.54
CA ASP A 299 -0.82 5.86 -35.88
C ASP A 299 -0.08 5.03 -36.94
#